data_AF-A0A8T5ZD30-F1
#
_entry.id   AF-A0A8T5ZD30-F1
#
_cell.length_a   1.000
_cell.length_b   1.000
_cell.length_c   1.000
_cell.angle_alpha   90.00
_cell.angle_beta   90.00
_cell.angle_gamma   90.00
#
_symmetry.space_group_name_H-M   'P 1'
#
loop_
_entity.id
_entity.type
_entity.pdbx_description
1 polymer ?
#
loop_
_entity_poly.entity_id
_entity_poly.type
_entity_poly.pdbx_seq_one_letter_code
_entity_poly.pdbx_strand_id
1 'polypeptide(L)'
;MSSLSQAASSVEKRTNARYWIVVMLFIVTSFNYGDRATLSIAGSEMAKDIGLDPVGMGYVFSAFSWAYVIGQIPGGWLLDRFGSKRVYFWSIFIWSMFTLLQGFVDIFSGFGIIVALFTLRFLVGLAEAPSFPGNSRIVAAWFPAQERGTAVSIFNSA
;
A
#
# COMPACT_ATOMS: atom_id res chain seq x y z
N MET A 1 -38.96 -40.43 19.31
CA MET A 1 -37.49 -40.58 19.16
C MET A 1 -37.11 -40.45 17.68
N SER A 2 -37.36 -39.29 17.05
CA SER A 2 -37.13 -39.14 15.59
C SER A 2 -36.92 -37.70 15.13
N SER A 3 -36.54 -36.78 16.03
CA SER A 3 -36.27 -35.37 15.69
C SER A 3 -34.80 -34.94 15.83
N LEU A 4 -33.91 -35.84 16.23
CA LEU A 4 -32.49 -35.52 16.50
C LEU A 4 -31.55 -35.75 15.31
N SER A 5 -32.04 -36.19 14.15
CA SER A 5 -31.19 -36.61 13.02
C SER A 5 -31.04 -35.58 11.89
N GLN A 6 -31.51 -34.34 12.08
CA GLN A 6 -31.53 -33.32 11.01
C GLN A 6 -30.76 -32.04 11.35
N ALA A 7 -29.74 -32.14 12.20
CA ALA A 7 -28.68 -31.15 12.31
C ALA A 7 -27.43 -31.67 11.61
N ALA A 8 -27.57 -32.08 10.35
CA ALA A 8 -26.42 -32.35 9.49
C ALA A 8 -25.72 -31.02 9.25
N SER A 9 -24.54 -30.89 9.85
CA SER A 9 -23.62 -29.77 9.69
C SER A 9 -23.53 -29.36 8.22
N SER A 10 -23.93 -28.13 7.92
CA SER A 10 -23.48 -27.47 6.70
C SER A 10 -21.98 -27.29 6.84
N VAL A 11 -21.21 -28.28 6.35
CA VAL A 11 -19.77 -28.16 6.20
C VAL A 11 -19.54 -27.02 5.23
N GLU A 12 -19.32 -25.84 5.78
CA GLU A 12 -18.95 -24.64 5.04
C GLU A 12 -17.74 -25.02 4.19
N LYS A 13 -17.90 -25.03 2.86
CA LYS A 13 -16.82 -25.39 1.93
C LYS A 13 -15.60 -24.56 2.32
N ARG A 14 -14.50 -25.22 2.71
CA ARG A 14 -13.20 -24.58 2.95
C ARG A 14 -12.78 -23.88 1.67
N THR A 15 -13.12 -22.60 1.53
CA THR A 15 -12.81 -21.84 0.33
C THR A 15 -11.32 -21.53 0.30
N ASN A 16 -10.66 -21.91 -0.80
CA ASN A 16 -9.26 -21.56 -1.11
C ASN A 16 -9.04 -20.04 -1.30
N ALA A 17 -10.06 -19.21 -1.05
CA ALA A 17 -10.03 -17.75 -1.13
C ALA A 17 -8.92 -17.13 -0.26
N ARG A 18 -8.55 -17.77 0.86
CA ARG A 18 -7.43 -17.32 1.71
C ARG A 18 -6.09 -17.24 0.96
N TYR A 19 -5.82 -18.19 0.06
CA TYR A 19 -4.58 -18.20 -0.73
C TYR A 19 -4.57 -17.09 -1.78
N TRP A 20 -5.71 -16.83 -2.41
CA TRP A 20 -5.88 -15.70 -3.33
C TRP A 20 -5.66 -14.36 -2.64
N ILE A 21 -6.06 -14.24 -1.37
CA ILE A 21 -5.79 -13.04 -0.57
C ILE A 21 -4.29 -12.85 -0.37
N VAL A 22 -3.54 -13.90 -0.02
CA VAL A 22 -2.07 -13.79 0.12
C VAL A 22 -1.40 -13.39 -1.19
N VAL A 23 -1.83 -13.97 -2.31
CA VAL A 23 -1.32 -13.57 -3.65
C VAL A 23 -1.63 -12.09 -3.92
N MET A 24 -2.84 -11.63 -3.60
CA MET A 24 -3.19 -10.21 -3.74
C MET A 24 -2.32 -9.32 -2.86
N LEU A 25 -2.11 -9.67 -1.58
CA LEU A 25 -1.27 -8.92 -0.66
C LEU A 25 0.19 -8.90 -1.12
N PHE A 26 0.70 -10.01 -1.66
CA PHE A 26 2.03 -10.09 -2.25
C PHE A 26 2.17 -9.12 -3.42
N ILE A 27 1.27 -9.21 -4.41
CA ILE A 27 1.29 -8.33 -5.59
C ILE A 27 1.26 -6.86 -5.18
N VAL A 28 0.36 -6.50 -4.26
CA VAL A 28 0.24 -5.12 -3.79
C VAL A 28 1.50 -4.66 -3.07
N THR A 29 2.11 -5.53 -2.25
CA THR A 29 3.37 -5.23 -1.55
C THR A 29 4.53 -5.09 -2.54
N SER A 30 4.61 -5.93 -3.58
CA SER A 30 5.57 -5.81 -4.67
C SER A 30 5.43 -4.47 -5.40
N PHE A 31 4.20 -4.02 -5.70
CA PHE A 31 3.98 -2.71 -6.30
C PHE A 31 4.42 -1.57 -5.38
N ASN A 32 4.18 -1.68 -4.07
CA ASN A 32 4.63 -0.73 -3.05
C ASN A 32 6.15 -0.54 -3.10
N TYR A 33 6.91 -1.64 -3.08
CA TYR A 33 8.37 -1.59 -3.18
C TYR A 33 8.82 -1.16 -4.58
N GLY A 34 8.13 -1.59 -5.62
CA GLY A 34 8.38 -1.21 -7.00
C GLY A 34 8.27 0.30 -7.24
N ASP A 35 7.23 0.95 -6.70
CA ASP A 35 7.04 2.41 -6.80
C ASP A 35 8.20 3.16 -6.12
N ARG A 36 8.60 2.71 -4.91
CA ARG A 36 9.71 3.30 -4.17
C ARG A 36 11.05 3.12 -4.90
N ALA A 37 11.28 1.93 -5.46
CA ALA A 37 12.49 1.63 -6.23
C ALA A 37 12.54 2.42 -7.54
N THR A 38 11.41 2.52 -8.24
CA THR A 38 11.29 3.26 -9.49
C THR A 38 11.63 4.72 -9.30
N LEU A 39 11.16 5.35 -8.22
CA LEU A 39 11.61 6.69 -7.86
C LEU A 39 13.12 6.74 -7.58
N SER A 40 13.68 5.83 -6.80
CA SER A 40 15.12 5.84 -6.52
C SER A 40 15.97 5.79 -7.80
N ILE A 41 15.55 4.95 -8.76
CA ILE A 41 16.20 4.76 -10.05
C ILE A 41 15.92 5.94 -10.99
N ALA A 42 14.66 6.15 -11.37
CA ALA A 42 14.26 7.15 -12.35
C ALA A 42 14.39 8.58 -11.82
N GLY A 43 14.24 8.80 -10.52
CA GLY A 43 14.31 10.12 -9.91
C GLY A 43 15.69 10.76 -10.02
N SER A 44 16.77 9.96 -10.01
CA SER A 44 18.13 10.48 -10.16
C SER A 44 18.44 10.90 -11.61
N GLU A 45 17.93 10.18 -12.62
CA GLU A 45 18.02 10.60 -14.02
C GLU A 45 17.07 11.78 -14.32
N MET A 46 15.82 11.71 -13.86
CA MET A 46 14.85 12.79 -13.99
C MET A 46 15.36 14.10 -13.37
N ALA A 47 16.05 14.02 -12.21
CA ALA A 47 16.67 15.19 -11.60
C ALA A 47 17.73 15.83 -12.50
N LYS A 48 18.52 15.05 -13.24
CA LYS A 48 19.49 15.58 -14.19
C LYS A 48 18.79 16.27 -15.36
N ASP A 49 17.76 15.63 -15.90
CA ASP A 49 17.01 16.13 -17.07
C ASP A 49 16.29 17.46 -16.79
N ILE A 50 15.75 17.61 -15.57
CA ILE A 50 15.04 18.84 -15.17
C ILE A 50 15.94 19.84 -14.41
N GLY A 51 17.24 19.55 -14.27
CA GLY A 51 18.21 20.43 -13.60
C GLY A 51 17.98 20.59 -12.08
N LEU A 52 17.44 19.57 -11.42
CA LEU A 52 17.18 19.57 -9.98
C LEU A 52 18.46 19.40 -9.17
N ASP A 53 18.69 20.30 -8.21
CA ASP A 53 19.80 20.15 -7.26
C ASP A 53 19.59 18.93 -6.33
N PRO A 54 20.66 18.23 -5.90
CA PRO A 54 20.56 17.07 -5.02
C PRO A 54 19.81 17.34 -3.70
N VAL A 55 19.89 18.57 -3.18
CA VAL A 55 19.13 18.96 -1.97
C VAL A 55 17.62 18.90 -2.23
N GLY A 56 17.19 19.37 -3.41
CA GLY A 56 15.79 19.28 -3.86
C GLY A 56 15.29 17.84 -3.94
N MET A 57 16.10 16.94 -4.52
CA MET A 57 15.77 15.51 -4.53
C MET A 57 15.69 14.93 -3.11
N GLY A 58 16.58 15.32 -2.20
CA GLY A 58 16.53 14.93 -0.80
C GLY A 58 15.20 15.27 -0.13
N TYR A 59 14.63 16.45 -0.43
CA TYR A 59 13.30 16.83 0.05
C TYR A 59 12.20 15.96 -0.54
N VAL A 60 12.23 15.68 -1.84
CA VAL A 60 11.23 14.84 -2.52
C VAL A 60 11.23 13.40 -1.97
N PHE A 61 12.41 12.82 -1.72
CA PHE A 61 12.54 11.51 -1.07
C PHE A 61 12.01 11.52 0.37
N SER A 62 12.35 12.58 1.13
CA SER A 62 11.94 12.71 2.53
C SER A 62 10.44 12.93 2.70
N ALA A 63 9.78 13.57 1.72
CA ALA A 63 8.34 13.83 1.72
C ALA A 63 7.53 12.55 1.92
N PHE A 64 7.88 11.51 1.17
CA PHE A 64 7.25 10.20 1.26
C PHE A 64 7.44 9.59 2.67
N SER A 65 8.67 9.56 3.17
CA SER A 65 8.99 8.94 4.47
C SER A 65 8.24 9.61 5.63
N TRP A 66 8.22 10.94 5.66
CA TRP A 66 7.49 11.68 6.70
C TRP A 66 5.98 11.48 6.60
N ALA A 67 5.42 11.60 5.39
CA ALA A 67 4.01 11.31 5.16
C ALA A 67 3.63 9.90 5.58
N TYR A 68 4.45 8.92 5.24
CA TYR A 68 4.21 7.51 5.56
C TYR A 68 4.19 7.28 7.07
N VAL A 69 5.16 7.82 7.81
CA VAL A 69 5.20 7.71 9.28
C VAL A 69 4.00 8.39 9.92
N ILE A 70 3.68 9.62 9.52
CA ILE A 70 2.53 10.37 10.05
C ILE A 70 1.22 9.66 9.71
N GLY A 71 1.11 9.11 8.50
CA GLY A 71 -0.08 8.43 7.99
C GLY A 71 -0.35 7.07 8.62
N GLN A 72 0.62 6.44 9.30
CA GLN A 72 0.41 5.13 9.91
C GLN A 72 -0.62 5.17 11.04
N ILE A 73 -0.62 6.21 11.89
CA ILE A 73 -1.58 6.32 13.01
C ILE A 73 -3.01 6.58 12.48
N PRO A 74 -3.26 7.61 11.64
CA PRO A 74 -4.57 7.83 11.05
C PRO A 74 -5.01 6.68 10.15
N GLY A 75 -4.07 6.05 9.43
CA GLY A 75 -4.33 4.89 8.59
C GLY A 75 -4.83 3.69 9.38
N GLY A 76 -4.21 3.41 10.54
CA GLY A 76 -4.69 2.40 11.49
C GLY A 76 -6.12 2.68 11.96
N TRP A 77 -6.39 3.91 12.39
CA TRP A 77 -7.73 4.34 12.79
C TRP A 77 -8.77 4.22 11.65
N LEU A 78 -8.38 4.55 10.43
CA LEU A 78 -9.25 4.45 9.25
C LEU A 78 -9.61 2.98 8.97
N LEU A 79 -8.63 2.07 9.11
CA LEU A 79 -8.83 0.63 8.99
C LEU A 79 -9.77 0.09 10.07
N ASP A 80 -9.67 0.60 11.30
CA ASP A 80 -10.58 0.25 12.40
C ASP A 80 -12.01 0.69 12.11
N ARG A 81 -12.19 1.91 11.60
CA ARG A 81 -13.51 2.52 11.42
C ARG A 81 -14.25 2.06 10.16
N PHE A 82 -13.54 1.92 9.04
CA PHE A 82 -14.16 1.66 7.72
C PHE A 82 -13.90 0.26 7.18
N GLY A 83 -13.06 -0.52 7.87
CA GLY A 83 -12.71 -1.90 7.53
C GLY A 83 -11.65 -2.02 6.44
N SER A 84 -10.85 -3.09 6.52
CA SER A 84 -9.68 -3.28 5.65
C SER A 84 -10.02 -3.21 4.17
N LYS A 85 -11.06 -3.91 3.70
CA LYS A 85 -11.36 -4.02 2.27
C LYS A 85 -11.56 -2.67 1.58
N ARG A 86 -12.34 -1.77 2.19
CA ARG A 86 -12.66 -0.46 1.60
C ARG A 86 -11.46 0.48 1.66
N VAL A 87 -10.81 0.55 2.81
CA VAL A 87 -9.63 1.42 3.00
C VAL A 87 -8.51 1.01 2.07
N TYR A 88 -8.25 -0.29 1.95
CA TYR A 88 -7.19 -0.83 1.11
C TYR A 88 -7.43 -0.56 -0.38
N PHE A 89 -8.68 -0.72 -0.84
CA PHE A 89 -9.06 -0.36 -2.22
C PHE A 89 -8.81 1.13 -2.51
N TRP A 90 -9.28 2.01 -1.62
CA TRP A 90 -9.08 3.45 -1.78
C TRP A 90 -7.61 3.85 -1.67
N SER A 91 -6.84 3.23 -0.78
CA SER A 91 -5.38 3.44 -0.67
C SER A 91 -4.67 3.11 -1.98
N ILE A 92 -4.89 1.91 -2.54
CA ILE A 92 -4.29 1.50 -3.82
C ILE A 92 -4.69 2.46 -4.93
N PHE A 93 -5.99 2.79 -5.04
CA PHE A 93 -6.49 3.68 -6.07
C PHE A 93 -5.89 5.08 -5.98
N ILE A 94 -5.88 5.67 -4.78
CA ILE A 94 -5.41 7.04 -4.53
C ILE A 94 -3.90 7.13 -4.74
N TRP A 95 -3.11 6.20 -4.20
CA TRP A 95 -1.66 6.23 -4.44
C TRP A 95 -1.37 6.05 -5.93
N SER A 96 -2.06 5.13 -6.62
CA SER A 96 -1.79 4.85 -8.03
C SER A 96 -2.10 6.06 -8.90
N MET A 97 -3.19 6.77 -8.57
CA MET A 97 -3.55 8.03 -9.21
C MET A 97 -2.47 9.08 -9.02
N PHE A 98 -1.94 9.25 -7.80
CA PHE A 98 -0.86 10.22 -7.55
C PHE A 98 0.48 9.80 -8.15
N THR A 99 0.80 8.50 -8.19
CA THR A 99 1.98 7.99 -8.89
C THR A 99 1.87 8.28 -10.39
N LEU A 100 0.70 8.08 -11.00
CA LEU A 100 0.47 8.44 -12.41
C LEU A 100 0.66 9.95 -12.66
N LEU A 101 0.15 10.81 -11.78
CA LEU A 101 0.29 12.26 -11.90
C LEU A 101 1.74 12.75 -11.80
N GLN A 102 2.63 11.99 -11.15
CA GLN A 102 4.07 12.33 -11.13
C GLN A 102 4.72 12.22 -12.51
N GLY A 103 4.16 11.40 -13.41
CA GLY A 103 4.63 11.31 -14.80
C GLY A 103 4.34 12.56 -15.64
N PHE A 104 3.50 13.47 -15.17
CA PHE A 104 3.12 14.72 -15.84
C PHE A 104 3.67 15.97 -15.13
N VAL A 105 4.73 15.80 -14.33
CA VAL A 105 5.30 16.91 -13.56
C VAL A 105 6.12 17.88 -14.42
N ASP A 106 6.46 17.46 -15.63
CA ASP A 106 7.12 18.24 -16.69
C ASP A 106 6.29 19.44 -17.17
N ILE A 107 4.98 19.46 -16.90
CA ILE A 107 4.09 20.61 -17.14
C ILE A 107 4.50 21.82 -16.27
N PHE A 108 5.13 21.59 -15.12
CA PHE A 108 5.64 22.65 -14.26
C PHE A 108 7.08 23.02 -14.63
N SER A 109 7.49 24.26 -14.37
CA SER A 109 8.86 24.73 -14.67
C SER A 109 9.55 25.34 -13.44
N GLY A 110 10.87 25.16 -13.34
CA GLY A 110 11.69 25.73 -12.28
C GLY A 110 11.30 25.20 -10.89
N PHE A 111 11.16 26.09 -9.90
CA PHE A 111 10.82 25.71 -8.52
C PHE A 111 9.46 25.00 -8.39
N GLY A 112 8.54 25.21 -9.34
CA GLY A 112 7.23 24.56 -9.36
C GLY A 112 7.31 23.03 -9.46
N ILE A 113 8.34 22.50 -10.13
CA ILE A 113 8.57 21.06 -10.27
C ILE A 113 8.84 20.43 -8.91
N ILE A 114 9.68 21.06 -8.08
CA ILE A 114 10.04 20.56 -6.74
C ILE A 114 8.80 20.50 -5.86
N VAL A 115 8.01 21.57 -5.86
CA VAL A 115 6.78 21.64 -5.05
C VAL A 115 5.78 20.59 -5.50
N ALA A 116 5.56 20.45 -6.81
CA ALA A 116 4.66 19.45 -7.36
C ALA A 116 5.10 18.02 -7.01
N LEU A 117 6.37 17.68 -7.24
CA LEU A 117 6.93 16.38 -6.87
C LEU A 117 6.85 16.10 -5.37
N PHE A 118 7.19 17.08 -4.54
CA PHE A 118 7.12 16.98 -3.09
C PHE A 118 5.69 16.69 -2.63
N THR A 119 4.72 17.49 -3.10
CA THR A 119 3.31 17.32 -2.74
C THR A 119 2.77 15.97 -3.21
N LEU A 120 3.03 15.57 -4.46
CA LEU A 120 2.60 14.28 -4.97
C LEU A 120 3.20 13.12 -4.17
N ARG A 121 4.48 13.21 -3.78
CA ARG A 121 5.13 12.19 -2.95
C ARG A 121 4.62 12.13 -1.54
N PHE A 122 4.34 13.28 -0.95
CA PHE A 122 3.71 13.37 0.35
C PHE A 122 2.32 12.71 0.33
N LEU A 123 1.53 12.98 -0.71
CA LEU A 123 0.20 12.38 -0.88
C LEU A 123 0.25 10.87 -1.13
N VAL A 124 1.22 10.39 -1.91
CA VAL A 124 1.48 8.95 -2.07
C VAL A 124 1.84 8.33 -0.72
N GLY A 125 2.77 8.91 0.04
CA GLY A 125 3.15 8.40 1.36
C GLY A 125 1.98 8.29 2.34
N LEU A 126 1.09 9.29 2.35
CA LEU A 126 -0.13 9.25 3.16
C LEU A 126 -1.11 8.16 2.70
N ALA A 127 -1.32 8.01 1.40
CA ALA A 127 -2.22 7.01 0.83
C ALA A 127 -1.70 5.57 1.02
N GLU A 128 -0.37 5.41 1.02
CA GLU A 128 0.33 4.14 1.14
C GLU A 128 0.49 3.67 2.59
N ALA A 129 0.47 4.60 3.56
CA ALA A 129 0.67 4.31 4.98
C ALA A 129 -0.24 3.21 5.59
N PRO A 130 -1.54 3.08 5.23
CA PRO A 130 -2.41 2.03 5.75
C PRO A 130 -2.07 0.63 5.23
N SER A 131 -1.15 0.48 4.26
CA SER A 131 -0.94 -0.79 3.56
C SER A 131 -0.44 -1.90 4.49
N PHE A 132 0.63 -1.66 5.25
CA PHE A 132 1.18 -2.69 6.16
C PHE A 132 0.26 -3.05 7.34
N PRO A 133 -0.36 -2.08 8.05
CA PRO A 133 -1.38 -2.37 9.06
C PRO A 133 -2.60 -3.10 8.46
N GLY A 134 -2.99 -2.73 7.23
CA GLY A 134 -4.06 -3.36 6.47
C GLY A 134 -3.76 -4.83 6.15
N ASN A 135 -2.55 -5.13 5.66
CA ASN A 135 -2.09 -6.50 5.35
C ASN A 135 -2.16 -7.38 6.58
N SER A 136 -1.59 -6.90 7.68
CA SER A 136 -1.56 -7.62 8.96
C SER A 136 -2.97 -7.94 9.45
N ARG A 137 -3.90 -6.98 9.34
CA ARG A 137 -5.30 -7.17 9.72
C ARG A 137 -6.05 -8.13 8.81
N ILE A 138 -5.83 -8.06 7.50
CA ILE A 138 -6.43 -8.97 6.51
C ILE A 138 -5.96 -10.39 6.78
N VAL A 139 -4.65 -10.61 6.98
CA VAL A 139 -4.14 -11.93 7.32
C VAL A 139 -4.70 -12.43 8.65
N ALA A 140 -4.77 -11.58 9.67
CA ALA A 140 -5.36 -11.96 10.95
C ALA A 140 -6.83 -12.38 10.84
N ALA A 141 -7.61 -11.73 9.97
CA ALA A 141 -9.03 -12.04 9.76
C ALA A 141 -9.26 -13.32 8.93
N TRP A 142 -8.37 -13.64 7.98
CA TRP A 142 -8.58 -14.74 7.03
C TRP A 142 -7.77 -16.01 7.32
N PHE A 143 -6.74 -15.94 8.17
CA PHE A 143 -5.88 -17.09 8.49
C PHE A 143 -5.96 -17.53 9.95
N PRO A 144 -5.96 -18.86 10.22
CA PRO A 144 -5.76 -19.42 11.55
C PRO A 144 -4.43 -18.97 12.16
N ALA A 145 -4.38 -18.83 13.48
CA ALA A 145 -3.20 -18.31 14.20
C ALA A 145 -1.88 -19.01 13.82
N GLN A 146 -1.93 -20.32 13.54
CA GLN A 146 -0.77 -21.14 13.18
C GLN A 146 -0.23 -20.85 11.78
N GLU A 147 -1.08 -20.41 10.84
CA GLU A 147 -0.70 -20.14 9.44
C GLU A 147 -0.37 -18.66 9.19
N ARG A 148 -0.72 -17.76 10.13
CA ARG A 148 -0.51 -16.31 9.99
C ARG A 148 0.96 -15.94 9.79
N GLY A 149 1.88 -16.62 10.47
CA GLY A 149 3.32 -16.36 10.34
C GLY A 149 3.79 -16.56 8.90
N THR A 150 3.47 -17.72 8.31
CA THR A 150 3.79 -18.02 6.91
C THR A 150 3.13 -17.05 5.94
N ALA A 151 1.84 -16.73 6.14
CA ALA A 151 1.13 -15.78 5.29
C ALA A 151 1.77 -14.38 5.34
N VAL A 152 2.20 -13.93 6.52
CA VAL A 152 2.93 -12.66 6.69
C VAL A 152 4.30 -12.71 6.01
N SER A 153 5.04 -13.80 6.17
CA SER A 153 6.35 -13.96 5.52
C SER A 153 6.25 -13.93 4.00
N ILE A 154 5.21 -14.52 3.40
CA ILE A 154 5.04 -14.54 1.94
C ILE A 154 4.89 -13.12 1.38
N PHE A 155 3.98 -12.30 1.92
CA PHE A 155 3.81 -10.95 1.35
C PHE A 155 4.99 -10.02 1.69
N ASN A 156 5.69 -10.24 2.80
CA ASN A 156 6.87 -9.46 3.17
C ASN A 156 8.14 -9.84 2.38
N SER A 157 8.17 -11.00 1.72
CA SER A 157 9.28 -11.42 0.87
C SER A 157 9.18 -10.91 -0.58
N ALA A 158 8.18 -10.06 -0.85
CA ALA A 158 8.01 -9.34 -2.11
C ALA A 158 9.15 -8.34 -2.34
#